data_AF-A0A6L5X944-F1
#
_entry.id   AF-A0A6L5X944-F1
#
_cell.length_a   1.000
_cell.length_b   1.000
_cell.length_c   1.000
_cell.angle_alpha   90.00
_cell.angle_beta   90.00
_cell.angle_gamma   90.00
#
_symmetry.space_group_name_H-M   'P 1'
#
loop_
_entity.id
_entity.type
_entity.pdbx_description
1 polymer ?
#
loop_
_entity_poly.entity_id
_entity_poly.type
_entity_poly.pdbx_seq_one_letter_code
_entity_poly.pdbx_strand_id
1 'polypeptide(L)'
;MGWFEFDAGSIDDLYEKMVSYGAGSGQIIDKVLRSEGAEEIKKQIARLLPSSGRHWKGKAPAARSAMPGRFDQDNGELSVTIAARGKYHYLYFPDDGSNTRKHAGNKQFMLHGAEAAAPKVVEMCVGKLAEAFNN
;
A
#
# COMPACT_ATOMS: atom_id res chain seq x y z
N MET A 1 -7.45 -1.98 -20.22
CA MET A 1 -6.94 -0.73 -19.64
C MET A 1 -8.04 -0.15 -18.77
N GLY A 2 -7.90 -0.25 -17.45
CA GLY A 2 -8.74 0.51 -16.53
C GLY A 2 -8.09 1.87 -16.33
N TRP A 3 -8.82 2.93 -16.65
CA TRP A 3 -8.42 4.29 -16.26
C TRP A 3 -8.85 4.45 -14.82
N PHE A 4 -7.89 4.67 -13.93
CA PHE A 4 -8.16 5.01 -12.54
C PHE A 4 -8.25 6.52 -12.45
N GLU A 5 -9.43 7.03 -12.08
CA GLU A 5 -9.66 8.43 -11.78
C GLU A 5 -9.48 8.58 -10.27
N PHE A 6 -8.34 9.14 -9.87
CA PHE A 6 -8.17 9.57 -8.47
C PHE A 6 -9.22 10.65 -8.19
N ASP A 7 -9.81 10.67 -6.99
CA ASP A 7 -10.63 11.81 -6.59
C ASP A 7 -9.72 13.05 -6.51
N ALA A 8 -9.67 13.82 -7.61
CA ALA A 8 -8.73 14.91 -7.80
C ALA A 8 -8.80 15.93 -6.66
N GLY A 9 -9.97 16.11 -6.05
CA GLY A 9 -10.17 17.01 -4.91
C GLY A 9 -9.35 16.64 -3.68
N SER A 10 -9.09 15.35 -3.44
CA SER A 10 -8.30 14.90 -2.29
C SER A 10 -6.80 15.19 -2.45
N ILE A 11 -6.27 15.17 -3.69
CA ILE A 11 -4.86 15.53 -3.96
C ILE A 11 -4.68 17.04 -3.92
N ASP A 12 -5.63 17.78 -4.47
CA ASP A 12 -5.60 19.25 -4.47
C ASP A 12 -5.64 19.79 -3.04
N ASP A 13 -6.50 19.24 -2.17
CA ASP A 13 -6.54 19.62 -0.75
C ASP A 13 -5.23 19.29 -0.03
N LEU A 14 -4.63 18.12 -0.29
CA LEU A 14 -3.31 17.80 0.27
C LEU A 14 -2.24 18.80 -0.17
N TYR A 15 -2.22 19.16 -1.45
CA TYR A 15 -1.28 20.16 -1.98
C TYR A 15 -1.51 21.53 -1.35
N GLU A 16 -2.75 22.00 -1.26
CA GLU A 16 -3.10 23.27 -0.61
C GLU A 16 -2.66 23.29 0.85
N LYS A 17 -2.88 22.19 1.59
CA LYS A 17 -2.42 22.06 2.98
C LYS A 17 -0.91 22.07 3.09
N MET A 18 -0.19 21.37 2.22
CA MET A 18 1.27 21.40 2.18
C MET A 18 1.81 22.82 1.95
N VAL A 19 1.24 23.55 0.99
CA VAL A 19 1.62 24.94 0.69
C VAL A 19 1.32 25.86 1.88
N SER A 20 0.15 25.70 2.51
CA SER A 20 -0.25 26.51 3.68
C SER A 20 0.62 26.28 4.91
N TYR A 21 1.04 25.03 5.16
CA TYR A 21 1.89 24.68 6.29
C TYR A 21 3.36 25.07 6.04
N GLY A 22 3.81 24.99 4.79
CA GLY A 22 5.16 25.38 4.40
C GLY A 22 6.21 24.37 4.86
N ALA A 23 7.32 24.87 5.39
CA ALA A 23 8.47 24.06 5.79
C ALA A 23 8.10 23.07 6.91
N GLY A 24 8.37 21.78 6.70
CA GLY A 24 8.05 20.70 7.66
C GLY A 24 6.85 19.84 7.27
N SER A 25 6.05 20.25 6.27
CA SER A 25 4.93 19.45 5.74
C SER A 25 5.39 18.07 5.25
N GLY A 26 6.54 18.01 4.57
CA GLY A 26 7.13 16.75 4.12
C GLY A 26 7.48 15.79 5.26
N GLN A 27 7.93 16.29 6.42
CA GLN A 27 8.24 15.44 7.58
C GLN A 27 6.98 14.82 8.19
N ILE A 28 5.87 15.57 8.19
CA ILE A 28 4.57 15.07 8.65
C ILE A 28 4.07 13.97 7.71
N ILE A 29 4.14 14.21 6.39
CA ILE A 29 3.75 13.22 5.38
C ILE A 29 4.63 11.98 5.47
N ASP A 30 5.95 12.14 5.58
CA ASP A 30 6.87 11.02 5.78
C ASP A 30 6.49 10.19 7.00
N LYS A 31 6.15 10.84 8.12
CA LYS A 31 5.73 10.13 9.32
C LYS A 31 4.48 9.29 9.06
N VAL A 32 3.48 9.85 8.38
CA VAL A 32 2.23 9.15 8.02
C VAL A 32 2.52 7.96 7.10
N LEU A 33 3.27 8.18 6.01
CA LEU A 33 3.58 7.14 5.04
C LEU A 33 4.34 5.97 5.68
N ARG A 34 5.26 6.27 6.61
CA ARG A 34 6.10 5.27 7.28
C ARG A 34 5.36 4.48 8.35
N SER A 35 4.28 5.01 8.93
CA SER A 35 3.49 4.33 9.96
C SER A 35 2.12 3.89 9.43
N GLU A 36 1.09 4.69 9.68
CA GLU A 36 -0.32 4.36 9.47
C GLU A 36 -0.62 4.14 7.98
N GLY A 37 0.05 4.88 7.10
CA GLY A 37 -0.04 4.71 5.66
C GLY A 37 0.49 3.35 5.20
N ALA A 38 1.67 2.95 5.67
CA ALA A 38 2.23 1.63 5.38
C ALA A 38 1.36 0.49 5.90
N GLU A 39 0.75 0.65 7.07
CA GLU A 39 -0.17 -0.34 7.64
C GLU A 39 -1.45 -0.49 6.81
N GLU A 40 -2.04 0.63 6.37
CA GLU A 40 -3.23 0.60 5.52
C GLU A 40 -2.94 -0.03 4.15
N ILE A 41 -1.80 0.30 3.53
CA ILE A 41 -1.34 -0.35 2.28
C ILE A 41 -1.22 -1.87 2.48
N LYS A 42 -0.50 -2.32 3.52
CA LYS A 42 -0.34 -3.76 3.83
C LYS A 42 -1.69 -4.44 4.06
N LYS A 43 -2.61 -3.78 4.77
CA LYS A 43 -3.96 -4.30 5.04
C LYS A 43 -4.79 -4.46 3.76
N GLN A 44 -4.73 -3.50 2.85
CA GLN A 44 -5.47 -3.59 1.58
C GLN A 44 -4.88 -4.66 0.67
N ILE A 45 -3.55 -4.78 0.58
CA ILE A 45 -2.90 -5.89 -0.13
C ILE A 45 -3.35 -7.23 0.45
N ALA A 46 -3.35 -7.38 1.79
CA ALA A 46 -3.74 -8.62 2.45
C ALA A 46 -5.18 -9.06 2.12
N ARG A 47 -6.11 -8.11 1.92
CA ARG A 47 -7.50 -8.41 1.54
C ARG A 47 -7.61 -9.03 0.16
N LEU A 48 -6.74 -8.62 -0.77
CA LEU A 48 -6.73 -9.09 -2.15
C LEU A 48 -6.01 -10.44 -2.29
N LEU A 49 -5.09 -10.77 -1.37
CA LEU A 49 -4.33 -12.01 -1.43
C LEU A 49 -5.24 -13.25 -1.24
N PRO A 50 -5.14 -14.25 -2.14
CA PRO A 50 -5.85 -15.51 -1.96
C PRO A 50 -5.23 -16.32 -0.83
N SER A 51 -6.07 -17.00 -0.03
CA SER A 51 -5.63 -17.97 0.97
C SER A 51 -5.68 -19.39 0.39
N SER A 52 -4.56 -20.11 0.43
CA SER A 52 -4.55 -21.52 0.02
C SER A 52 -4.80 -22.42 1.22
N GLY A 53 -5.93 -23.13 1.23
CA GLY A 53 -6.29 -24.15 2.22
C GLY A 53 -5.52 -25.48 2.11
N ARG A 54 -4.41 -25.53 1.36
CA ARG A 54 -3.55 -26.72 1.27
C ARG A 54 -2.68 -26.85 2.52
N HIS A 55 -2.49 -28.06 3.04
CA HIS A 55 -1.69 -28.30 4.24
C HIS A 55 -0.70 -29.44 3.97
N TRP A 56 0.57 -29.26 4.33
CA TRP A 56 1.59 -30.32 4.35
C TRP A 56 2.67 -29.98 5.38
N LYS A 57 3.43 -30.98 5.85
CA LYS A 57 4.46 -30.81 6.88
C LYS A 57 5.52 -29.81 6.41
N GLY A 58 5.75 -28.74 7.19
CA GLY A 58 6.73 -27.70 6.87
C GLY A 58 6.25 -26.60 5.91
N LYS A 59 4.97 -26.59 5.52
CA LYS A 59 4.40 -25.53 4.69
C LYS A 59 4.44 -24.17 5.42
N ALA A 60 4.90 -23.13 4.72
CA ALA A 60 4.83 -21.76 5.22
C ALA A 60 3.38 -21.24 5.29
N PRO A 61 3.07 -20.27 6.18
CA PRO A 61 1.77 -19.62 6.21
C PRO A 61 1.40 -19.02 4.85
N ALA A 62 0.11 -18.99 4.51
CA ALA A 62 -0.37 -18.30 3.32
C ALA A 62 0.00 -16.81 3.38
N ALA A 63 0.26 -16.19 2.21
CA ALA A 63 0.69 -14.80 2.13
C ALA A 63 -0.26 -13.84 2.86
N ARG A 64 -1.58 -14.03 2.70
CA ARG A 64 -2.61 -13.26 3.41
C ARG A 64 -2.46 -13.31 4.94
N SER A 65 -2.12 -14.47 5.49
CA SER A 65 -1.92 -14.66 6.93
C SER A 65 -0.52 -14.25 7.41
N ALA A 66 0.41 -14.04 6.48
CA ALA A 66 1.77 -13.61 6.75
C ALA A 66 1.92 -12.08 6.74
N MET A 67 0.97 -11.36 6.13
CA MET A 67 0.85 -9.91 6.28
C MET A 67 0.27 -9.52 7.64
N PRO A 68 0.66 -8.35 8.20
CA PRO A 68 1.67 -7.41 7.70
C PRO A 68 3.12 -7.82 7.99
N GLY A 69 3.36 -8.78 8.89
CA GLY A 69 4.68 -8.98 9.54
C GLY A 69 5.80 -9.63 8.70
N ARG A 70 5.50 -10.22 7.52
CA ARG A 70 6.52 -10.88 6.66
C ARG A 70 6.79 -10.19 5.33
N PHE A 71 6.44 -8.91 5.24
CA PHE A 71 6.70 -8.06 4.07
C PHE A 71 7.67 -6.97 4.47
N ASP A 72 8.62 -6.67 3.57
CA ASP A 72 9.58 -5.60 3.80
C ASP A 72 8.91 -4.26 3.50
N GLN A 73 9.36 -3.25 4.24
CA GLN A 73 8.97 -1.88 4.06
C GLN A 73 10.25 -1.06 3.96
N ASP A 74 10.36 -0.30 2.87
CA ASP A 74 11.41 0.69 2.70
C ASP A 74 10.78 2.08 2.63
N ASN A 75 11.48 3.06 3.20
CA ASN A 75 10.95 4.38 3.45
C ASN A 75 11.82 5.41 2.73
N GLY A 76 11.27 6.09 1.75
CA GLY A 76 11.91 7.22 1.09
C GLY A 76 11.39 8.56 1.62
N GLU A 77 11.83 9.62 0.96
CA GLU A 77 11.19 10.93 1.06
C GLU A 77 9.88 10.90 0.26
N LEU A 78 8.79 11.30 0.91
CA LEU A 78 7.42 11.30 0.40
C LEU A 78 7.00 9.97 -0.23
N SER A 79 7.58 8.86 0.23
CA SER A 79 7.36 7.55 -0.38
C SER A 79 7.56 6.41 0.62
N VAL A 80 6.77 5.36 0.43
CA VAL A 80 6.91 4.08 1.13
C VAL A 80 6.78 2.95 0.12
N THR A 81 7.69 2.00 0.17
CA THR A 81 7.72 0.82 -0.70
C THR A 81 7.41 -0.41 0.14
N ILE A 82 6.38 -1.15 -0.25
CA ILE A 82 6.05 -2.45 0.36
C ILE A 82 6.45 -3.57 -0.60
N ALA A 83 7.39 -4.42 -0.16
CA ALA A 83 7.91 -5.52 -0.96
C ALA A 83 7.62 -6.87 -0.30
N ALA A 84 7.31 -7.88 -1.13
CA ALA A 84 7.22 -9.25 -0.66
C ALA A 84 8.60 -9.80 -0.32
N ARG A 85 8.72 -10.60 0.75
CA ARG A 85 10.01 -11.15 1.22
C ARG A 85 10.09 -12.68 1.14
N GLY A 86 11.27 -13.18 0.79
CA GLY A 86 11.65 -14.59 0.86
C GLY A 86 10.68 -15.48 0.07
N LYS A 87 9.99 -16.39 0.78
CA LYS A 87 9.05 -17.35 0.17
C LYS A 87 7.83 -16.71 -0.49
N TYR A 88 7.64 -15.40 -0.33
CA TYR A 88 6.52 -14.63 -0.92
C TYR A 88 6.91 -13.82 -2.16
N HIS A 89 8.15 -13.90 -2.66
CA HIS A 89 8.57 -13.16 -3.87
C HIS A 89 7.68 -13.40 -5.09
N TYR A 90 7.01 -14.56 -5.16
CA TYR A 90 6.04 -14.90 -6.21
C TYR A 90 4.86 -13.91 -6.31
N LEU A 91 4.62 -13.07 -5.30
CA LEU A 91 3.56 -12.06 -5.31
C LEU A 91 3.86 -10.87 -6.22
N TYR A 92 5.13 -10.67 -6.57
CA TYR A 92 5.56 -9.67 -7.55
C TYR A 92 5.30 -10.12 -9.01
N PHE A 93 4.99 -11.41 -9.25
CA PHE A 93 5.13 -12.02 -10.57
C PHE A 93 4.01 -11.87 -11.61
N PRO A 94 2.83 -11.27 -11.40
CA PRO A 94 1.87 -11.22 -12.50
C PRO A 94 1.81 -9.83 -13.15
N ASP A 95 2.89 -9.41 -13.83
CA ASP A 95 2.84 -8.34 -14.84
C ASP A 95 2.97 -8.89 -16.29
N ASP A 96 3.32 -10.17 -16.48
CA ASP A 96 3.36 -10.78 -17.83
C ASP A 96 1.99 -11.25 -18.35
N GLY A 97 0.97 -11.19 -17.49
CA GLY A 97 -0.42 -11.54 -17.81
C GLY A 97 -0.69 -12.98 -18.22
N SER A 98 0.30 -13.88 -18.09
CA SER A 98 0.12 -15.27 -18.50
C SER A 98 -0.75 -16.04 -17.49
N ASN A 99 -1.87 -16.56 -17.99
CA ASN A 99 -2.69 -17.50 -17.23
C ASN A 99 -2.05 -18.89 -17.28
N THR A 100 -2.07 -19.61 -16.17
CA THR A 100 -1.86 -21.07 -16.20
C THR A 100 -3.21 -21.78 -16.21
N ARG A 101 -3.23 -23.07 -16.57
CA ARG A 101 -4.45 -23.91 -16.52
C ARG A 101 -5.17 -23.88 -15.17
N LYS A 102 -4.47 -23.57 -14.07
CA LYS A 102 -5.01 -23.61 -12.70
C LYS A 102 -4.97 -22.26 -11.98
N HIS A 103 -4.39 -21.21 -12.58
CA HIS A 103 -4.22 -19.91 -11.94
C HIS A 103 -4.40 -18.78 -12.95
N ALA A 104 -5.25 -17.83 -12.60
CA ALA A 104 -5.35 -16.57 -13.32
C ALA A 104 -4.12 -15.70 -13.00
N GLY A 105 -3.41 -15.29 -14.05
CA GLY A 105 -2.36 -14.28 -14.00
C GLY A 105 -2.95 -12.87 -13.85
N ASN A 106 -2.10 -11.87 -14.08
CA ASN A 106 -2.39 -10.43 -13.96
C ASN A 106 -3.26 -10.03 -12.75
N LYS A 107 -2.88 -10.44 -11.55
CA LYS A 107 -3.68 -10.15 -10.35
C LYS A 107 -3.32 -8.84 -9.67
N GLN A 108 -2.11 -8.35 -9.90
CA GLN A 108 -1.63 -7.03 -9.45
C GLN A 108 -2.00 -6.71 -8.00
N PHE A 109 -1.94 -7.71 -7.09
CA PHE A 109 -2.42 -7.57 -5.71
C PHE A 109 -1.69 -6.47 -4.93
N MET A 110 -0.40 -6.27 -5.23
CA MET A 110 0.42 -5.21 -4.63
C MET A 110 -0.04 -3.83 -5.11
N LEU A 111 -0.18 -3.65 -6.43
CA LEU A 111 -0.64 -2.42 -7.06
C LEU A 111 -2.07 -2.08 -6.63
N HIS A 112 -3.02 -2.98 -6.88
CA HIS A 112 -4.43 -2.78 -6.51
C HIS A 112 -4.62 -2.56 -5.00
N GLY A 113 -3.78 -3.17 -4.16
CA GLY A 113 -3.81 -2.95 -2.71
C GLY A 113 -3.32 -1.55 -2.34
N ALA A 114 -2.24 -1.07 -2.96
CA ALA A 114 -1.76 0.30 -2.77
C ALA A 114 -2.76 1.34 -3.29
N GLU A 115 -3.34 1.11 -4.47
CA GLU A 115 -4.39 1.95 -5.04
C GLU A 115 -5.63 2.02 -4.14
N ALA A 116 -6.09 0.88 -3.61
CA ALA A 116 -7.23 0.84 -2.69
C ALA A 116 -6.94 1.52 -1.34
N ALA A 117 -5.67 1.63 -0.94
CA ALA A 117 -5.27 2.34 0.28
C ALA A 117 -5.15 3.85 0.06
N ALA A 118 -4.83 4.29 -1.17
CA ALA A 118 -4.42 5.65 -1.46
C ALA A 118 -5.40 6.74 -0.96
N PRO A 119 -6.73 6.64 -1.15
CA PRO A 119 -7.65 7.65 -0.63
C PRO A 119 -7.56 7.83 0.89
N LYS A 120 -7.43 6.71 1.62
CA LYS A 120 -7.36 6.76 3.08
C LYS A 120 -6.01 7.30 3.57
N VAL A 121 -4.93 6.98 2.87
CA VAL A 121 -3.59 7.52 3.18
C VAL A 121 -3.56 9.04 2.95
N VAL A 122 -4.16 9.53 1.86
CA VAL A 122 -4.28 10.97 1.59
C VAL A 122 -5.08 11.67 2.69
N GLU A 123 -6.22 11.11 3.09
CA GLU A 123 -7.02 11.63 4.20
C GLU A 123 -6.22 11.72 5.52
N MET A 124 -5.41 10.70 5.82
CA MET A 124 -4.52 10.72 6.99
C MET A 124 -3.48 11.86 6.90
N CYS A 125 -2.87 12.06 5.73
CA CYS A 125 -1.91 13.15 5.52
C CYS A 125 -2.55 14.52 5.71
N VAL A 126 -3.72 14.75 5.09
CA VAL A 126 -4.49 16.00 5.24
C VAL A 126 -4.85 16.24 6.70
N GLY A 127 -5.36 15.22 7.39
CA GLY A 127 -5.73 15.31 8.81
C GLY A 127 -4.54 15.69 9.69
N LYS A 128 -3.38 15.05 9.48
CA LYS A 128 -2.17 15.33 10.26
C LYS A 128 -1.58 16.71 9.98
N LEU A 129 -1.66 17.19 8.75
CA LEU A 129 -1.26 18.56 8.41
C LEU A 129 -2.19 19.59 9.05
N ALA A 130 -3.51 19.34 9.02
CA ALA A 130 -4.49 20.23 9.66
C ALA A 130 -4.34 20.28 11.19
N GLU A 131 -4.08 19.14 11.83
CA GLU A 131 -3.76 19.07 13.28
C GLU A 131 -2.49 19.85 13.62
N ALA A 132 -1.47 19.78 12.77
CA ALA A 132 -0.21 20.48 12.98
C ALA A 132 -0.30 21.99 12.72
N PHE A 133 -1.20 22.43 11.83
CA PHE A 133 -1.42 23.84 11.53
C PHE A 133 -2.19 24.58 12.64
N ASN A 134 -3.10 23.86 13.33
CA ASN A 134 -3.94 24.43 14.39
C ASN A 134 -3.31 24.39 15.80
N ASN A 135 -2.09 23.83 15.93
CA ASN A 135 -1.28 23.84 17.15
C ASN A 135 -0.14 24.85 17.02
#